data_AF-A0A7S0A4Z0-F1
#
_entry.id   AF-A0A7S0A4Z0-F1
#
_cell.length_a   1.000
_cell.length_b   1.000
_cell.length_c   1.000
_cell.angle_alpha   90.00
_cell.angle_beta   90.00
_cell.angle_gamma   90.00
#
_symmetry.space_group_name_H-M   'P 1'
#
loop_
_entity.id
_entity.type
_entity.pdbx_description
1 polymer ?
#
loop_
_entity_poly.entity_id
_entity_poly.type
_entity_poly.pdbx_seq_one_letter_code
_entity_poly.pdbx_strand_id
1 'polypeptide(L)'
;EPRLFREGSLVEISGEQAQVEDVTEGDDKSEGLFNVNGKRAQLIEFIHGEKKWLAATFDGLLVKVSPSCLKPLSDGDLPDIDLVVGPKCDEMVMIQEMMDNLVNKGYCVNQYLLSAGAMAKMQKAAESLTFSRVPADFEPYYLGRDSKEKQVLVDFDADDVAPEILASPLATQDELFRMLCGALSPGLEDCLGISITSSTNLMVRRTFADDDEEADFPPMAEPTNAERENFMSLMKRKRVCIMQFLGPLTGRLTLIAKGDGEEGDEIEIETAPGITVVFLTERFQYSHTCSEGATTTIQSWLLVQPPEFRLGEVGGDLEILGGTTAGASPPPGETVAVNGMGVCLGADSKDYVCYWLMFNKSGGDTFVEIPMMRWDINSYCLTYDMQTAQMNGMSYTKHQGFVDGIEYFDAKFFGISNAEAGAMDPNQRKCLENTYEALAMGGHDLKTLQREPKHIGCFVGISGSEWGA
;
A
#
# COMPACT_ATOMS: atom_id res chain seq x y z
N GLU A 1 31.55 31.44 -26.99
CA GLU A 1 31.46 31.35 -25.52
C GLU A 1 30.05 31.46 -24.92
N PRO A 2 28.98 31.89 -25.64
CA PRO A 2 27.58 31.66 -25.20
C PRO A 2 26.91 30.37 -25.73
N ARG A 3 27.61 29.59 -26.56
CA ARG A 3 27.03 28.46 -27.34
C ARG A 3 27.04 27.10 -26.62
N LEU A 4 27.57 27.02 -25.40
CA LEU A 4 27.78 25.76 -24.70
C LEU A 4 26.56 25.34 -23.86
N PHE A 5 25.72 26.28 -23.45
CA PHE A 5 24.59 26.03 -22.56
C PHE A 5 23.27 26.38 -23.26
N ARG A 6 22.22 25.61 -22.97
CA ARG A 6 20.85 25.83 -23.44
C ARG A 6 19.91 25.89 -22.22
N GLU A 7 18.73 26.47 -22.39
CA GLU A 7 17.66 26.34 -21.41
C GLU A 7 17.41 24.85 -21.12
N GLY A 8 17.20 24.51 -19.85
CA GLY A 8 17.05 23.14 -19.36
C GLY A 8 18.36 22.41 -19.04
N SER A 9 19.54 22.96 -19.40
CA SER A 9 20.82 22.28 -19.11
C SER A 9 21.08 22.20 -17.60
N LEU A 10 21.53 21.03 -17.13
CA LEU A 10 21.99 20.83 -15.76
C LEU A 10 23.45 21.25 -15.63
N VAL A 11 23.75 22.00 -14.58
CA VAL A 11 25.06 22.61 -14.35
C VAL A 11 25.46 22.60 -12.88
N GLU A 12 26.76 22.53 -12.64
CA GLU A 12 27.41 22.81 -11.37
C GLU A 12 27.92 24.26 -11.39
N ILE A 13 27.60 25.02 -10.35
CA ILE A 13 28.03 26.41 -10.19
C ILE A 13 29.38 26.44 -9.48
N SER A 14 30.40 26.94 -10.15
CA SER A 14 31.77 27.10 -9.65
C SER A 14 32.18 28.57 -9.63
N GLY A 15 32.37 29.13 -8.43
CA GLY A 15 32.86 30.50 -8.22
C GLY A 15 31.78 31.57 -7.99
N GLU A 16 32.05 32.38 -6.95
CA GLU A 16 31.41 33.64 -6.51
C GLU A 16 29.98 33.63 -5.91
N GLN A 17 29.72 34.65 -5.08
CA GLN A 17 28.43 34.95 -4.46
C GLN A 17 27.45 35.42 -5.53
N ALA A 18 26.39 34.66 -5.77
CA ALA A 18 25.34 35.07 -6.70
C ALA A 18 24.36 36.02 -6.00
N GLN A 19 23.82 36.96 -6.77
CA GLN A 19 22.59 37.65 -6.34
C GLN A 19 21.47 36.62 -6.38
N VAL A 20 20.99 36.26 -5.20
CA VAL A 20 19.80 35.42 -5.04
C VAL A 20 18.62 36.37 -5.03
N GLU A 21 17.73 36.18 -6.00
CA GLU A 21 16.39 36.75 -5.93
C GLU A 21 15.50 35.62 -5.43
N ASP A 22 15.07 35.70 -4.17
CA ASP A 22 13.97 34.87 -3.72
C ASP A 22 12.70 35.37 -4.42
N VAL A 23 12.27 34.65 -5.45
CA VAL A 23 11.04 34.92 -6.19
C VAL A 23 9.89 34.17 -5.53
N THR A 24 9.72 34.35 -4.22
CA THR A 24 8.50 33.94 -3.53
C THR A 24 7.40 34.95 -3.86
N GLU A 25 6.28 34.47 -4.39
CA GLU A 25 5.02 35.21 -4.30
C GLU A 25 4.67 35.34 -2.80
N GLY A 26 5.01 36.50 -2.20
CA GLY A 26 4.59 36.91 -0.86
C GLY A 26 5.71 37.51 0.01
N ASP A 27 5.65 38.84 0.15
CA ASP A 27 6.17 39.76 1.19
C ASP A 27 7.58 39.67 1.82
N ASP A 28 8.40 38.64 1.59
CA ASP A 28 9.79 38.62 2.10
C ASP A 28 10.81 38.45 0.97
N LYS A 29 11.03 39.53 0.21
CA LYS A 29 12.16 39.63 -0.73
C LYS A 29 13.46 39.79 0.07
N SER A 30 14.06 38.68 0.48
CA SER A 30 15.44 38.73 0.98
C SER A 30 16.41 38.79 -0.21
N GLU A 31 16.70 40.00 -0.69
CA GLU A 31 17.83 40.21 -1.60
C GLU A 31 19.14 40.00 -0.82
N GLY A 32 19.90 38.96 -1.17
CA GLY A 32 21.12 38.58 -0.46
C GLY A 32 22.18 37.98 -1.37
N LEU A 33 23.45 38.18 -1.01
CA LEU A 33 24.60 37.51 -1.61
C LEU A 33 24.82 36.18 -0.87
N PHE A 34 24.38 35.06 -1.46
CA PHE A 34 24.62 33.74 -0.89
C PHE A 34 25.79 33.05 -1.60
N ASN A 35 26.50 32.20 -0.86
CA ASN A 35 27.52 31.34 -1.45
C ASN A 35 26.83 30.16 -2.17
N VAL A 36 26.92 30.15 -3.50
CA VAL A 36 26.33 29.13 -4.36
C VAL A 36 27.39 28.20 -4.98
N ASN A 37 28.64 28.32 -4.54
CA ASN A 37 29.74 27.52 -5.04
C ASN A 37 29.53 26.03 -4.69
N GLY A 38 29.63 25.16 -5.70
CA GLY A 38 29.39 23.72 -5.60
C GLY A 38 27.91 23.32 -5.70
N LYS A 39 26.98 24.29 -5.83
CA LYS A 39 25.56 23.96 -5.98
C LYS A 39 25.24 23.48 -7.39
N ARG A 40 24.36 22.49 -7.47
CA ARG A 40 23.80 21.96 -8.71
C ARG A 40 22.53 22.74 -9.07
N ALA A 41 22.33 23.01 -10.35
CA ALA A 41 21.21 23.82 -10.83
C ALA A 41 20.76 23.45 -12.24
N GLN A 42 19.52 23.79 -12.59
CA GLN A 42 19.00 23.80 -13.95
C GLN A 42 18.94 25.24 -14.47
N LEU A 43 19.45 25.46 -15.69
CA LEU A 43 19.35 26.75 -16.36
C LEU A 43 17.93 27.00 -16.88
N ILE A 44 17.35 28.15 -16.53
CA ILE A 44 15.99 28.52 -16.91
C ILE A 44 16.00 29.38 -18.17
N GLU A 45 16.67 30.54 -18.11
CA GLU A 45 16.69 31.50 -19.21
C GLU A 45 17.99 32.34 -19.20
N PHE A 46 18.36 32.87 -20.36
CA PHE A 46 19.51 33.77 -20.49
C PHE A 46 19.07 35.23 -20.54
N ILE A 47 19.44 36.00 -19.50
CA ILE A 47 19.13 37.42 -19.39
C ILE A 47 20.15 38.21 -20.19
N HIS A 48 19.78 38.55 -21.43
CA HIS A 48 20.69 39.19 -22.40
C HIS A 48 21.22 40.55 -21.93
N GLY A 49 20.43 41.30 -21.15
CA GLY A 49 20.83 42.61 -20.62
C GLY A 49 21.96 42.53 -19.59
N GLU A 50 21.97 41.49 -18.75
CA GLU A 50 22.96 41.28 -17.70
C GLU A 50 24.09 40.31 -18.11
N LYS A 51 23.92 39.60 -19.24
CA LYS A 51 24.79 38.49 -19.69
C LYS A 51 24.94 37.37 -18.66
N LYS A 52 23.88 37.11 -17.90
CA LYS A 52 23.80 36.06 -16.87
C LYS A 52 22.68 35.07 -17.20
N TRP A 53 22.83 33.85 -16.73
CA TRP A 53 21.76 32.85 -16.71
C TRP A 53 20.97 32.96 -15.41
N LEU A 54 19.64 32.86 -15.52
CA LEU A 54 18.79 32.52 -14.39
C LEU A 54 18.81 31.00 -14.22
N ALA A 55 19.10 30.52 -13.02
CA ALA A 55 19.18 29.09 -12.71
C ALA A 55 18.39 28.75 -11.44
N ALA A 56 17.69 27.62 -11.44
CA ALA A 56 17.07 27.03 -10.25
C ALA A 56 18.00 25.97 -9.67
N THR A 57 18.42 26.17 -8.43
CA THR A 57 19.28 25.23 -7.69
C THR A 57 18.48 24.06 -7.10
N PHE A 58 19.15 22.95 -6.80
CA PHE A 58 18.53 21.74 -6.23
C PHE A 58 17.95 21.97 -4.84
N ASP A 59 18.50 22.92 -4.09
CA ASP A 59 18.04 23.37 -2.78
C ASP A 59 16.99 24.51 -2.85
N GLY A 60 16.46 24.79 -4.05
CA GLY A 60 15.29 25.64 -4.22
C GLY A 60 15.55 27.14 -4.27
N LEU A 61 16.79 27.58 -4.51
CA LEU A 61 17.13 28.98 -4.76
C LEU A 61 17.10 29.30 -6.26
N LEU A 62 16.62 30.50 -6.60
CA LEU A 62 16.74 31.10 -7.92
C LEU A 62 17.92 32.08 -7.94
N VAL A 63 18.87 31.86 -8.85
CA VAL A 63 20.16 32.55 -8.84
C VAL A 63 20.53 33.07 -10.23
N LYS A 64 21.13 34.27 -10.27
CA LYS A 64 21.68 34.85 -11.50
C LYS A 64 23.19 34.59 -11.56
N VAL A 65 23.61 33.74 -12.50
CA VAL A 65 25.00 33.25 -12.60
C VAL A 65 25.64 33.55 -13.94
N SER A 66 26.93 33.91 -13.92
CA SER A 66 27.70 34.18 -15.14
C SER A 66 28.03 32.86 -15.87
N PRO A 67 28.01 32.82 -17.22
CA PRO A 67 28.40 31.63 -17.97
C PRO A 67 29.81 31.10 -17.66
N SER A 68 30.72 31.95 -17.19
CA SER A 68 32.09 31.57 -16.80
C SER A 68 32.14 30.69 -15.54
N CYS A 69 31.09 30.72 -14.73
CA CYS A 69 30.99 29.95 -13.49
C CYS A 69 30.27 28.61 -13.67
N LEU A 70 29.84 28.27 -14.90
CA LEU A 70 29.03 27.09 -15.15
C LEU A 70 29.86 25.94 -15.69
N LYS A 71 29.67 24.75 -15.10
CA LYS A 71 30.19 23.49 -15.59
C LYS A 71 29.02 22.56 -15.90
N PRO A 72 28.92 21.96 -17.10
CA PRO A 72 27.82 21.04 -17.41
C PRO A 72 27.89 19.80 -16.52
N LEU A 73 26.74 19.36 -16.01
CA LEU A 73 26.59 18.07 -15.34
C LEU A 73 26.33 16.99 -16.38
N SER A 74 26.92 15.82 -16.16
CA SER A 74 26.66 14.58 -16.89
C SER A 74 25.96 13.57 -15.98
N ASP A 75 25.39 12.51 -16.56
CA ASP A 75 24.66 11.48 -15.79
C ASP A 75 25.52 10.86 -14.67
N GLY A 76 26.84 10.77 -14.87
CA GLY A 76 27.76 10.27 -13.84
C GLY A 76 27.97 11.21 -12.65
N ASP A 77 27.55 12.47 -12.73
CA ASP A 77 27.63 13.44 -11.64
C ASP A 77 26.40 13.38 -10.70
N LEU A 78 25.37 12.62 -11.08
CA LEU A 78 24.11 12.42 -10.36
C LEU A 78 23.80 10.91 -10.20
N PRO A 79 24.67 10.12 -9.54
CA PRO A 79 24.56 8.65 -9.54
C PRO A 79 23.26 8.12 -8.91
N ASP A 80 22.68 8.86 -7.96
CA ASP A 80 21.51 8.45 -7.18
C ASP A 80 20.20 9.12 -7.63
N ILE A 81 20.24 9.90 -8.72
CA ILE A 81 19.07 10.61 -9.26
C ILE A 81 18.88 10.19 -10.71
N ASP A 82 17.74 9.58 -11.01
CA ASP A 82 17.38 9.16 -12.36
C ASP A 82 16.93 10.34 -13.22
N LEU A 83 16.23 11.30 -12.62
CA LEU A 83 15.62 12.41 -13.36
C LEU A 83 15.54 13.69 -12.52
N VAL A 84 15.84 14.83 -13.14
CA VAL A 84 15.68 16.15 -12.52
C VAL A 84 14.47 16.86 -13.12
N VAL A 85 13.43 17.03 -12.29
CA VAL A 85 12.18 17.68 -12.67
C VAL A 85 12.23 19.14 -12.26
N GLY A 86 12.78 19.96 -13.15
CA GLY A 86 12.88 21.42 -12.98
C GLY A 86 11.92 22.23 -13.86
N PRO A 87 11.93 23.58 -13.74
CA PRO A 87 11.01 24.47 -14.46
C PRO A 87 11.07 24.38 -15.99
N LYS A 88 12.15 23.83 -16.54
CA LYS A 88 12.35 23.64 -18.00
C LYS A 88 12.36 22.16 -18.41
N CYS A 89 11.92 21.27 -17.53
CA CYS A 89 11.74 19.86 -17.89
C CYS A 89 10.57 19.73 -18.86
N ASP A 90 10.78 19.01 -19.96
CA ASP A 90 9.70 18.66 -20.88
C ASP A 90 8.88 17.51 -20.27
N GLU A 91 7.56 17.65 -20.28
CA GLU A 91 6.65 16.70 -19.64
C GLU A 91 6.68 15.32 -20.32
N MET A 92 6.77 15.27 -21.65
CA MET A 92 6.81 14.00 -22.37
C MET A 92 8.12 13.26 -22.11
N VAL A 93 9.24 13.99 -22.07
CA VAL A 93 10.55 13.42 -21.71
C VAL A 93 10.53 12.92 -20.26
N MET A 94 9.95 13.69 -19.34
CA MET A 94 9.80 13.30 -17.94
C MET A 94 9.04 11.97 -17.81
N ILE A 95 7.88 11.86 -18.46
CA ILE A 95 7.04 10.64 -18.42
C ILE A 95 7.80 9.46 -19.00
N GLN A 96 8.46 9.64 -20.15
CA GLN A 96 9.19 8.58 -20.82
C GLN A 96 10.33 8.04 -19.94
N GLU A 97 11.17 8.93 -19.38
CA GLU A 97 12.27 8.53 -18.51
C GLU A 97 11.79 7.87 -17.22
N MET A 98 10.70 8.38 -16.62
CA MET A 98 10.08 7.72 -15.45
C MET A 98 9.58 6.32 -15.81
N MET A 99 8.92 6.15 -16.95
CA MET A 99 8.42 4.85 -17.41
C MET A 99 9.56 3.87 -17.71
N ASP A 100 10.62 4.32 -18.39
CA ASP A 100 11.78 3.50 -18.70
C ASP A 100 12.45 3.00 -17.39
N ASN A 101 12.58 3.85 -16.38
CA ASN A 101 13.09 3.45 -15.06
C ASN A 101 12.13 2.50 -14.33
N LEU A 102 10.82 2.75 -14.36
CA LEU A 102 9.82 1.85 -13.74
C LEU A 102 9.79 0.47 -14.39
N VAL A 103 9.95 0.37 -15.72
CA VAL A 103 9.99 -0.92 -16.42
C VAL A 103 11.26 -1.69 -16.07
N ASN A 104 12.41 -1.01 -16.17
CA ASN A 104 13.73 -1.64 -16.02
C ASN A 104 14.11 -1.92 -14.57
N LYS A 105 13.97 -0.92 -13.68
CA LYS A 105 14.37 -1.00 -12.27
C LYS A 105 13.20 -1.30 -11.34
N GLY A 106 11.97 -0.94 -11.73
CA GLY A 106 10.80 -1.02 -10.86
C GLY A 106 10.62 0.18 -9.92
N TYR A 107 11.55 1.14 -9.97
CA TYR A 107 11.51 2.39 -9.23
C TYR A 107 12.22 3.50 -10.00
N CYS A 108 11.97 4.75 -9.63
CA CYS A 108 12.57 5.94 -10.21
C CYS A 108 12.76 7.00 -9.12
N VAL A 109 13.99 7.51 -8.98
CA VAL A 109 14.35 8.57 -8.03
C VAL A 109 14.46 9.90 -8.76
N ASN A 110 13.57 10.83 -8.43
CA ASN A 110 13.45 12.11 -9.10
C ASN A 110 13.82 13.25 -8.16
N GLN A 111 14.59 14.23 -8.63
CA GLN A 111 14.81 15.48 -7.91
C GLN A 111 13.89 16.56 -8.49
N TYR A 112 12.87 16.97 -7.73
CA TYR A 112 12.04 18.12 -8.07
C TYR A 112 12.70 19.42 -7.60
N LEU A 113 12.80 20.40 -8.49
CA LEU A 113 13.36 21.73 -8.17
C LEU A 113 12.25 22.64 -7.66
N LEU A 114 11.85 22.42 -6.41
CA LEU A 114 10.86 23.24 -5.70
C LEU A 114 11.53 24.43 -5.04
N SER A 115 10.87 25.59 -5.04
CA SER A 115 11.44 26.77 -4.36
C SER A 115 11.45 26.56 -2.84
N ALA A 116 12.47 27.10 -2.16
CA ALA A 116 12.60 27.00 -0.71
C ALA A 116 11.34 27.53 0.02
N GLY A 117 10.74 28.60 -0.50
CA GLY A 117 9.48 29.13 0.03
C GLY A 117 8.27 28.24 -0.19
N ALA A 118 8.16 27.54 -1.32
CA ALA A 118 7.10 26.55 -1.53
C ALA A 118 7.24 25.37 -0.56
N MET A 119 8.47 24.88 -0.36
CA MET A 119 8.78 23.82 0.61
C MET A 119 8.40 24.24 2.04
N ALA A 120 8.80 25.45 2.47
CA ALA A 120 8.46 25.99 3.78
C ALA A 120 6.94 26.17 3.97
N LYS A 121 6.23 26.64 2.94
CA LYS A 121 4.75 26.76 2.97
C LYS A 121 4.08 25.40 3.08
N MET A 122 4.57 24.36 2.40
CA MET A 122 4.05 22.98 2.52
C MET A 122 4.31 22.39 3.91
N GLN A 123 5.52 22.55 4.45
CA GLN A 123 5.84 22.12 5.81
C GLN A 123 4.93 22.79 6.83
N LYS A 124 4.74 24.12 6.73
CA LYS A 124 3.84 24.87 7.61
C LYS A 124 2.38 24.41 7.49
N ALA A 125 1.91 24.14 6.27
CA ALA A 125 0.57 23.61 6.06
C ALA A 125 0.42 22.21 6.69
N ALA A 126 1.43 21.35 6.51
CA ALA A 126 1.46 20.02 7.13
C ALA A 126 1.41 20.10 8.66
N GLU A 127 2.10 21.05 9.30
CA GLU A 127 2.06 21.25 10.76
C GLU A 127 0.68 21.62 11.31
N SER A 128 -0.18 22.24 10.48
CA SER A 128 -1.55 22.58 10.90
C SER A 128 -2.55 21.44 10.76
N LEU A 129 -2.13 20.28 10.21
CA LEU A 129 -2.98 19.12 10.08
C LEU A 129 -3.08 18.33 11.38
N THR A 130 -4.23 17.69 11.59
CA THR A 130 -4.47 16.80 12.72
C THR A 130 -4.01 15.39 12.37
N PHE A 131 -2.82 15.02 12.84
CA PHE A 131 -2.27 13.68 12.63
C PHE A 131 -2.90 12.62 13.55
N SER A 132 -2.91 11.38 13.08
CA SER A 132 -3.23 10.19 13.86
C SER A 132 -2.27 9.06 13.51
N ARG A 133 -2.30 7.98 14.30
CA ARG A 133 -1.55 6.75 14.01
C ARG A 133 -2.53 5.69 13.51
N VAL A 134 -2.18 5.01 12.42
CA VAL A 134 -3.00 3.89 11.92
C VAL A 134 -2.98 2.73 12.94
N PRO A 135 -3.95 1.80 12.88
CA PRO A 135 -3.89 0.58 13.68
C PRO A 135 -2.56 -0.16 13.48
N ALA A 136 -2.01 -0.74 14.55
CA ALA A 136 -0.68 -1.37 14.53
C ALA A 136 -0.54 -2.44 13.42
N ASP A 137 -1.60 -3.21 13.17
CA ASP A 137 -1.62 -4.25 12.13
C ASP A 137 -1.51 -3.68 10.70
N PHE A 138 -1.85 -2.39 10.53
CA PHE A 138 -1.85 -1.71 9.24
C PHE A 138 -0.54 -0.93 8.97
N GLU A 139 0.22 -0.60 10.01
CA GLU A 139 1.44 0.21 9.92
C GLU A 139 2.44 -0.31 8.88
N PRO A 140 2.84 -1.61 8.87
CA PRO A 140 3.85 -2.10 7.94
C PRO A 140 3.44 -1.95 6.47
N TYR A 141 2.14 -1.93 6.20
CA TYR A 141 1.57 -1.92 4.86
C TYR A 141 1.28 -0.52 4.33
N TYR A 142 0.92 0.42 5.22
CA TYR A 142 0.74 1.82 4.87
C TYR A 142 2.04 2.59 4.94
N LEU A 143 2.80 2.45 6.03
CA LEU A 143 3.94 3.29 6.36
C LEU A 143 5.27 2.72 5.88
N GLY A 144 5.34 1.39 5.73
CA GLY A 144 6.57 0.67 5.46
C GLY A 144 6.96 -0.19 6.66
N ARG A 145 7.79 -1.21 6.42
CA ARG A 145 8.29 -2.11 7.46
C ARG A 145 9.15 -1.32 8.45
N ASP A 146 8.99 -1.57 9.74
CA ASP A 146 9.72 -0.89 10.82
C ASP A 146 9.60 0.64 10.85
N SER A 147 8.66 1.20 10.07
CA SER A 147 8.35 2.62 10.05
C SER A 147 7.22 2.93 11.02
N LYS A 148 7.50 3.85 11.94
CA LYS A 148 6.50 4.39 12.87
C LYS A 148 6.38 5.89 12.63
N GLU A 149 5.25 6.28 12.09
CA GLU A 149 4.97 7.66 11.73
C GLU A 149 3.54 8.02 12.05
N LYS A 150 3.31 9.29 12.33
CA LYS A 150 1.96 9.86 12.38
C LYS A 150 1.56 10.30 10.99
N GLN A 151 0.30 10.09 10.62
CA GLN A 151 -0.19 10.33 9.27
C GLN A 151 -1.58 10.99 9.27
N VAL A 152 -1.92 11.60 8.14
CA VAL A 152 -3.25 12.12 7.84
C VAL A 152 -3.51 11.96 6.34
N LEU A 153 -4.70 11.50 5.99
CA LEU A 153 -5.19 11.52 4.62
C LEU A 153 -6.00 12.80 4.42
N VAL A 154 -5.53 13.68 3.53
CA VAL A 154 -6.19 14.94 3.23
C VAL A 154 -7.06 14.77 2.01
N ASP A 155 -8.38 14.84 2.20
CA ASP A 155 -9.35 14.86 1.11
C ASP A 155 -9.63 16.30 0.68
N PHE A 156 -8.86 16.81 -0.30
CA PHE A 156 -9.02 18.18 -0.78
C PHE A 156 -10.37 18.46 -1.47
N ASP A 157 -11.15 17.41 -1.78
CA ASP A 157 -12.47 17.54 -2.38
C ASP A 157 -13.59 17.59 -1.31
N ALA A 158 -13.26 17.41 -0.02
CA ALA A 158 -14.23 17.45 1.08
C ALA A 158 -14.63 18.89 1.46
N ASP A 159 -15.90 19.07 1.83
CA ASP A 159 -16.47 20.38 2.19
C ASP A 159 -15.90 20.99 3.48
N ASP A 160 -15.24 20.18 4.33
CA ASP A 160 -14.76 20.55 5.66
C ASP A 160 -13.27 20.89 5.73
N VAL A 161 -12.55 20.87 4.59
CA VAL A 161 -11.15 21.27 4.54
C VAL A 161 -10.99 22.76 4.81
N ALA A 162 -10.06 23.11 5.71
CA ALA A 162 -9.76 24.49 6.01
C ALA A 162 -9.32 25.26 4.74
N PRO A 163 -9.85 26.47 4.47
CA PRO A 163 -9.48 27.27 3.29
C PRO A 163 -7.98 27.53 3.14
N GLU A 164 -7.28 27.58 4.27
CA GLU A 164 -5.82 27.74 4.35
C GLU A 164 -5.06 26.54 3.79
N ILE A 165 -5.58 25.32 3.98
CA ILE A 165 -5.02 24.07 3.42
C ILE A 165 -5.33 23.97 1.93
N LEU A 166 -6.54 24.33 1.51
CA LEU A 166 -6.93 24.39 0.09
C LEU A 166 -6.07 25.39 -0.71
N ALA A 167 -5.72 26.52 -0.09
CA ALA A 167 -4.84 27.53 -0.69
C ALA A 167 -3.34 27.20 -0.52
N SER A 168 -3.00 26.11 0.18
CA SER A 168 -1.61 25.74 0.42
C SER A 168 -1.00 25.03 -0.79
N PRO A 169 0.34 25.01 -0.92
CA PRO A 169 0.97 24.27 -2.01
C PRO A 169 0.82 22.74 -1.89
N LEU A 170 0.29 22.21 -0.77
CA LEU A 170 -0.06 20.79 -0.66
C LEU A 170 -1.21 20.42 -1.61
N ALA A 171 -2.20 21.30 -1.78
CA ALA A 171 -3.29 21.08 -2.74
C ALA A 171 -2.76 21.03 -4.18
N THR A 172 -1.79 21.89 -4.50
CA THR A 172 -1.11 21.87 -5.79
C THR A 172 -0.30 20.59 -6.00
N GLN A 173 0.37 20.06 -4.96
CA GLN A 173 1.06 18.77 -5.07
C GLN A 173 0.10 17.59 -5.26
N ASP A 174 -1.06 17.61 -4.60
CA ASP A 174 -2.11 16.61 -4.80
C ASP A 174 -2.63 16.61 -6.25
N GLU A 175 -2.82 17.79 -6.84
CA GLU A 175 -3.16 17.93 -8.26
C GLU A 175 -2.04 17.40 -9.18
N LEU A 176 -0.77 17.69 -8.87
CA LEU A 176 0.38 17.16 -9.61
C LEU A 176 0.47 15.63 -9.54
N PHE A 177 0.18 15.02 -8.39
CA PHE A 177 0.14 13.57 -8.25
C PHE A 177 -1.01 12.95 -9.06
N ARG A 178 -2.19 13.58 -9.09
CA ARG A 178 -3.31 13.16 -9.96
C ARG A 178 -2.97 13.32 -11.46
N MET A 179 -2.30 14.39 -11.84
CA MET A 179 -1.81 14.58 -13.21
C MET A 179 -0.81 13.49 -13.60
N LEU A 180 0.15 13.19 -12.73
CA LEU A 180 1.13 12.13 -12.95
C LEU A 180 0.46 10.75 -13.07
N CYS A 181 -0.59 10.50 -12.30
CA CYS A 181 -1.43 9.30 -12.42
C CYS A 181 -2.00 9.15 -13.84
N GLY A 182 -2.60 10.21 -14.39
CA GLY A 182 -3.14 10.21 -15.74
C GLY A 182 -2.06 10.05 -16.81
N ALA A 183 -0.90 10.68 -16.61
CA ALA A 183 0.23 10.66 -17.52
C ALA A 183 0.95 9.30 -17.60
N LEU A 184 1.14 8.61 -16.46
CA LEU A 184 1.81 7.30 -16.42
C LEU A 184 0.89 6.15 -16.84
N SER A 185 -0.44 6.30 -16.71
CA SER A 185 -1.40 5.21 -16.91
C SER A 185 -1.25 4.49 -18.28
N PRO A 186 -1.16 5.18 -19.44
CA PRO A 186 -0.98 4.50 -20.72
C PRO A 186 0.30 3.67 -20.80
N GLY A 187 1.42 4.21 -20.30
CA GLY A 187 2.70 3.50 -20.29
C GLY A 187 2.71 2.30 -19.36
N LEU A 188 2.05 2.41 -18.20
CA LEU A 188 1.90 1.32 -17.23
C LEU A 188 1.03 0.18 -17.81
N GLU A 189 -0.03 0.50 -18.54
CA GLU A 189 -0.87 -0.50 -19.20
C GLU A 189 -0.12 -1.19 -20.34
N ASP A 190 0.51 -0.42 -21.23
CA ASP A 190 1.21 -0.95 -22.41
C ASP A 190 2.45 -1.78 -22.05
N CYS A 191 3.25 -1.34 -21.07
CA CYS A 191 4.53 -1.98 -20.75
C CYS A 191 4.44 -3.01 -19.63
N LEU A 192 3.53 -2.83 -18.67
CA LEU A 192 3.43 -3.66 -17.45
C LEU A 192 2.07 -4.34 -17.29
N GLY A 193 1.09 -4.06 -18.14
CA GLY A 193 -0.28 -4.59 -17.99
C GLY A 193 -1.02 -4.02 -16.77
N ILE A 194 -0.58 -2.88 -16.25
CA ILE A 194 -1.15 -2.23 -15.07
C ILE A 194 -2.09 -1.11 -15.50
N SER A 195 -3.40 -1.35 -15.47
CA SER A 195 -4.40 -0.34 -15.82
C SER A 195 -4.82 0.47 -14.58
N ILE A 196 -4.25 1.66 -14.42
CA ILE A 196 -4.54 2.55 -13.28
C ILE A 196 -5.86 3.29 -13.52
N THR A 197 -6.74 3.26 -12.52
CA THR A 197 -8.07 3.89 -12.58
C THR A 197 -8.25 5.07 -11.64
N SER A 198 -7.48 5.14 -10.56
CA SER A 198 -7.63 6.17 -9.53
C SER A 198 -6.36 6.29 -8.69
N SER A 199 -6.20 7.38 -7.93
CA SER A 199 -5.21 7.52 -6.88
C SER A 199 -5.87 7.60 -5.50
N THR A 200 -5.10 7.40 -4.44
CA THR A 200 -5.55 7.76 -3.08
C THR A 200 -5.49 9.27 -2.87
N ASN A 201 -6.25 9.77 -1.90
CA ASN A 201 -6.05 11.09 -1.32
C ASN A 201 -4.60 11.25 -0.83
N LEU A 202 -4.10 12.49 -0.81
CA LEU A 202 -2.74 12.78 -0.39
C LEU A 202 -2.56 12.39 1.09
N MET A 203 -1.68 11.42 1.33
CA MET A 203 -1.24 11.07 2.67
C MET A 203 -0.08 11.96 3.05
N VAL A 204 -0.25 12.78 4.09
CA VAL A 204 0.84 13.51 4.72
C VAL A 204 1.29 12.69 5.94
N ARG A 205 2.57 12.34 5.99
CA ARG A 205 3.17 11.55 7.07
C ARG A 205 4.37 12.27 7.66
N ARG A 206 4.63 12.05 8.94
CA ARG A 206 5.74 12.66 9.65
C ARG A 206 6.35 11.66 10.63
N THR A 207 7.68 11.52 10.58
CA THR A 207 8.41 10.72 11.56
C THR A 207 8.33 11.39 12.94
N PHE A 208 8.34 10.59 14.00
CA PHE A 208 8.44 11.10 15.35
C PHE A 208 9.83 11.71 15.58
N ALA A 209 9.89 12.82 16.31
CA ALA A 209 11.12 13.48 16.68
C ALA A 209 11.90 12.68 17.74
N ASP A 210 11.18 12.04 18.65
CA ASP A 210 11.70 11.24 19.75
C ASP A 210 10.64 10.24 20.27
N ASP A 211 11.06 9.37 21.19
CA ASP A 211 10.21 8.34 21.80
C ASP A 211 9.07 8.96 22.65
N ASP A 212 9.25 10.18 23.17
CA ASP A 212 8.22 10.87 23.95
C ASP A 212 7.07 11.33 23.04
N GLU A 213 7.39 11.88 21.86
CA GLU A 213 6.39 12.18 20.84
C GLU A 213 5.71 10.92 20.31
N GLU A 214 6.44 9.80 20.12
CA GLU A 214 5.81 8.53 19.74
C GLU A 214 4.75 8.10 20.78
N ALA A 215 5.06 8.27 22.08
CA ALA A 215 4.15 7.89 23.16
C ALA A 215 2.85 8.70 23.19
N ASP A 216 2.87 9.94 22.70
CA ASP A 216 1.67 10.79 22.56
C ASP A 216 0.73 10.32 21.43
N PHE A 217 1.20 9.44 20.54
CA PHE A 217 0.44 8.86 19.43
C PHE A 217 0.34 7.34 19.57
N PRO A 218 -0.48 6.82 20.51
CA PRO A 218 -0.72 5.39 20.60
C PRO A 218 -1.39 4.88 19.30
N PRO A 219 -1.10 3.65 18.86
CA PRO A 219 -1.82 3.04 17.75
C PRO A 219 -3.33 3.12 17.99
N MET A 220 -4.10 3.40 16.93
CA MET A 220 -5.55 3.42 17.02
C MET A 220 -6.10 2.11 17.60
N ALA A 221 -7.27 2.20 18.23
CA ALA A 221 -8.01 1.04 18.72
C ALA A 221 -8.26 0.02 17.59
N GLU A 222 -8.65 -1.20 17.96
CA GLU A 222 -8.93 -2.26 16.98
C GLU A 222 -9.80 -1.75 15.83
N PRO A 223 -9.37 -1.96 14.57
CA PRO A 223 -10.07 -1.42 13.42
C PRO A 223 -11.47 -2.02 13.32
N THR A 224 -12.43 -1.19 12.93
CA THR A 224 -13.77 -1.61 12.56
C THR A 224 -13.74 -2.49 11.31
N ASN A 225 -14.80 -3.27 11.06
CA ASN A 225 -14.89 -4.09 9.85
C ASN A 225 -14.82 -3.25 8.57
N ALA A 226 -15.41 -2.06 8.56
CA ALA A 226 -15.33 -1.14 7.43
C ALA A 226 -13.88 -0.67 7.17
N GLU A 227 -13.12 -0.37 8.21
CA GLU A 227 -11.70 -0.01 8.09
C GLU A 227 -10.86 -1.17 7.57
N ARG A 228 -11.12 -2.40 8.04
CA ARG A 228 -10.47 -3.63 7.52
C ARG A 228 -10.80 -3.85 6.05
N GLU A 229 -12.05 -3.68 5.63
CA GLU A 229 -12.45 -3.81 4.23
C GLU A 229 -11.79 -2.76 3.34
N ASN A 230 -11.76 -1.50 3.77
CA ASN A 230 -11.09 -0.42 3.06
C ASN A 230 -9.58 -0.67 2.94
N PHE A 231 -8.95 -1.13 4.02
CA PHE A 231 -7.56 -1.56 4.03
C PHE A 231 -7.31 -2.67 3.01
N MET A 232 -8.09 -3.75 3.06
CA MET A 232 -7.96 -4.88 2.15
C MET A 232 -8.19 -4.48 0.69
N SER A 233 -9.17 -3.60 0.43
CA SER A 233 -9.44 -3.03 -0.89
C SER A 233 -8.22 -2.25 -1.40
N LEU A 234 -7.66 -1.37 -0.57
CA LEU A 234 -6.46 -0.61 -0.94
C LEU A 234 -5.26 -1.52 -1.21
N MET A 235 -4.98 -2.48 -0.33
CA MET A 235 -3.82 -3.37 -0.47
C MET A 235 -3.90 -4.24 -1.72
N LYS A 236 -5.09 -4.68 -2.12
CA LYS A 236 -5.30 -5.42 -3.37
C LYS A 236 -5.15 -4.57 -4.63
N ARG A 237 -5.42 -3.26 -4.52
CA ARG A 237 -5.50 -2.35 -5.68
C ARG A 237 -4.25 -1.52 -5.90
N LYS A 238 -3.44 -1.24 -4.87
CA LYS A 238 -2.23 -0.43 -5.02
C LYS A 238 -1.25 -1.10 -5.98
N ARG A 239 -0.67 -0.31 -6.90
CA ARG A 239 0.33 -0.78 -7.87
C ARG A 239 1.56 0.09 -7.92
N VAL A 240 1.38 1.40 -7.80
CA VAL A 240 2.49 2.37 -7.78
C VAL A 240 2.38 3.20 -6.52
N CYS A 241 3.50 3.43 -5.86
CA CYS A 241 3.62 4.37 -4.75
C CYS A 241 4.44 5.57 -5.22
N ILE A 242 3.96 6.78 -4.95
CA ILE A 242 4.68 8.03 -5.16
C ILE A 242 4.93 8.64 -3.78
N MET A 243 6.20 8.85 -3.42
CA MET A 243 6.61 9.46 -2.16
C MET A 243 7.47 10.69 -2.45
N GLN A 244 7.08 11.86 -1.97
CA GLN A 244 7.88 13.08 -2.06
C GLN A 244 8.29 13.54 -0.65
N PHE A 245 9.58 13.79 -0.48
CA PHE A 245 10.18 14.15 0.79
C PHE A 245 10.29 15.67 0.92
N LEU A 246 9.61 16.21 1.93
CA LEU A 246 9.52 17.65 2.15
C LEU A 246 10.59 18.17 3.12
N GLY A 247 11.22 17.29 3.91
CA GLY A 247 12.17 17.71 4.94
C GLY A 247 11.49 18.16 6.24
N PRO A 248 12.17 18.95 7.09
CA PRO A 248 13.41 19.69 6.82
C PRO A 248 14.69 18.84 6.91
N LEU A 249 14.61 17.67 7.54
CA LEU A 249 15.72 16.75 7.70
C LEU A 249 15.72 15.71 6.58
N THR A 250 16.90 15.14 6.35
CA THR A 250 17.09 14.05 5.39
C THR A 250 16.87 12.73 6.10
N GLY A 251 16.02 11.88 5.52
CA GLY A 251 15.80 10.52 6.00
C GLY A 251 16.49 9.48 5.11
N ARG A 252 16.09 8.24 5.31
CA ARG A 252 16.48 7.10 4.48
C ARG A 252 15.24 6.30 4.09
N LEU A 253 15.05 6.09 2.79
CA LEU A 253 14.09 5.14 2.25
C LEU A 253 14.86 3.92 1.77
N THR A 254 14.52 2.76 2.32
CA THR A 254 15.03 1.47 1.86
C THR A 254 13.93 0.78 1.06
N LEU A 255 14.14 0.54 -0.24
CA LEU A 255 13.28 -0.33 -1.03
C LEU A 255 13.80 -1.76 -0.90
N ILE A 256 12.92 -2.67 -0.50
CA ILE A 256 13.25 -4.08 -0.22
C ILE A 256 12.58 -4.92 -1.31
N ALA A 257 13.36 -5.57 -2.17
CA ALA A 257 12.82 -6.39 -3.24
C ALA A 257 11.97 -7.54 -2.68
N LYS A 258 10.79 -7.76 -3.25
CA LYS A 258 9.94 -8.91 -2.94
C LYS A 258 10.46 -10.12 -3.72
N GLY A 259 10.88 -11.17 -3.01
CA GLY A 259 11.47 -12.38 -3.60
C GLY A 259 11.08 -13.67 -2.87
N ASP A 260 11.53 -14.80 -3.42
CA ASP A 260 11.18 -16.18 -3.04
C ASP A 260 11.81 -16.65 -1.71
N GLY A 261 11.61 -15.91 -0.62
CA GLY A 261 11.88 -16.36 0.75
C GLY A 261 13.22 -15.97 1.38
N GLU A 262 14.11 -15.27 0.69
CA GLU A 262 15.25 -14.54 1.29
C GLU A 262 14.91 -13.03 1.39
N GLU A 263 15.51 -12.29 2.34
CA GLU A 263 15.44 -10.83 2.34
C GLU A 263 16.00 -10.33 1.00
N GLY A 264 15.11 -9.85 0.13
CA GLY A 264 15.49 -9.41 -1.20
C GLY A 264 16.40 -8.20 -1.16
N ASP A 265 17.13 -7.96 -2.24
CA ASP A 265 18.10 -6.87 -2.36
C ASP A 265 17.51 -5.55 -1.83
N GLU A 266 18.26 -4.91 -0.93
CA GLU A 266 17.91 -3.62 -0.36
C GLU A 266 18.55 -2.49 -1.16
N ILE A 267 17.74 -1.49 -1.49
CA ILE A 267 18.15 -0.30 -2.22
C ILE A 267 17.93 0.88 -1.28
N GLU A 268 19.04 1.45 -0.79
CA GLU A 268 19.02 2.61 0.07
C GLU A 268 18.98 3.90 -0.76
N ILE A 269 18.03 4.78 -0.45
CA ILE A 269 17.84 6.08 -1.08
C ILE A 269 17.86 7.15 0.00
N GLU A 270 18.73 8.15 -0.16
CA GLU A 270 18.77 9.33 0.69
C GLU A 270 17.57 10.25 0.39
N THR A 271 16.76 10.55 1.40
CA THR A 271 15.48 11.25 1.21
C THR A 271 15.59 12.73 1.54
N ALA A 272 16.46 13.42 0.81
CA ALA A 272 16.64 14.87 0.94
C ALA A 272 15.40 15.65 0.46
N PRO A 273 15.19 16.90 0.93
CA PRO A 273 14.06 17.72 0.48
C PRO A 273 14.01 17.88 -1.05
N GLY A 274 12.84 17.61 -1.63
CA GLY A 274 12.62 17.66 -3.09
C GLY A 274 12.88 16.35 -3.82
N ILE A 275 13.40 15.31 -3.14
CA ILE A 275 13.43 13.96 -3.69
C ILE A 275 12.01 13.41 -3.76
N THR A 276 11.66 12.81 -4.90
CA THR A 276 10.42 12.07 -5.14
C THR A 276 10.77 10.68 -5.65
N VAL A 277 10.39 9.64 -4.93
CA VAL A 277 10.57 8.25 -5.32
C VAL A 277 9.25 7.67 -5.80
N VAL A 278 9.24 7.12 -7.01
CA VAL A 278 8.11 6.40 -7.60
C VAL A 278 8.48 4.94 -7.74
N PHE A 279 7.70 4.00 -7.23
CA PHE A 279 8.04 2.58 -7.31
C PHE A 279 6.84 1.65 -7.39
N LEU A 280 7.06 0.46 -7.96
CA LEU A 280 6.06 -0.59 -8.12
C LEU A 280 5.89 -1.37 -6.80
N THR A 281 4.69 -1.32 -6.23
CA THR A 281 4.39 -1.96 -4.94
C THR A 281 4.33 -3.49 -5.02
N GLU A 282 4.25 -4.06 -6.23
CA GLU A 282 4.37 -5.51 -6.45
C GLU A 282 5.82 -5.99 -6.42
N ARG A 283 6.78 -5.12 -6.75
CA ARG A 283 8.21 -5.45 -6.74
C ARG A 283 8.90 -5.13 -5.43
N PHE A 284 8.43 -4.09 -4.72
CA PHE A 284 9.11 -3.60 -3.53
C PHE A 284 8.17 -3.52 -2.32
N GLN A 285 8.67 -3.97 -1.18
CA GLN A 285 8.33 -3.40 0.11
C GLN A 285 9.25 -2.21 0.39
N TYR A 286 8.98 -1.44 1.44
CA TYR A 286 9.84 -0.32 1.79
C TYR A 286 9.88 -0.08 3.29
N SER A 287 10.95 0.57 3.75
CA SER A 287 11.08 1.16 5.08
C SER A 287 11.52 2.60 4.93
N HIS A 288 10.94 3.49 5.70
CA HIS A 288 11.33 4.89 5.79
C HIS A 288 11.66 5.25 7.23
N THR A 289 12.84 5.82 7.45
CA THR A 289 13.32 6.22 8.78
C THR A 289 14.03 7.56 8.71
N CYS A 290 14.05 8.28 9.83
CA CYS A 290 14.81 9.51 10.00
C CYS A 290 15.54 9.45 11.35
N SER A 291 16.88 9.47 11.31
CA SER A 291 17.70 9.26 12.51
C SER A 291 17.85 10.51 13.39
N GLU A 292 17.64 11.71 12.82
CA GLU A 292 17.96 12.99 13.49
C GLU A 292 16.72 13.87 13.75
N GLY A 293 15.58 13.27 14.04
CA GLY A 293 14.34 13.98 14.40
C GLY A 293 13.22 13.78 13.38
N ALA A 294 12.36 14.79 13.23
CA ALA A 294 11.15 14.68 12.42
C ALA A 294 11.35 15.18 10.98
N THR A 295 10.95 14.37 9.99
CA THR A 295 10.84 14.76 8.59
C THR A 295 9.43 14.53 8.07
N THR A 296 8.98 15.39 7.16
CA THR A 296 7.64 15.31 6.55
C THR A 296 7.74 14.71 5.16
N THR A 297 6.86 13.76 4.85
CA THR A 297 6.74 13.14 3.53
C THR A 297 5.28 13.21 3.09
N ILE A 298 5.06 13.41 1.80
CA ILE A 298 3.74 13.25 1.19
C ILE A 298 3.74 12.04 0.27
N GLN A 299 2.62 11.33 0.25
CA GLN A 299 2.52 10.06 -0.43
C GLN A 299 1.15 9.86 -1.07
N SER A 300 1.11 9.23 -2.24
CA SER A 300 -0.13 8.71 -2.83
C SER A 300 0.13 7.38 -3.52
N TRP A 301 -0.89 6.53 -3.56
CA TRP A 301 -0.86 5.28 -4.33
C TRP A 301 -1.73 5.38 -5.56
N LEU A 302 -1.20 4.86 -6.68
CA LEU A 302 -1.97 4.62 -7.88
C LEU A 302 -2.61 3.23 -7.81
N LEU A 303 -3.90 3.19 -8.09
CA LEU A 303 -4.78 2.05 -7.85
C LEU A 303 -5.36 1.52 -9.17
N VAL A 304 -5.37 0.19 -9.31
CA VAL A 304 -6.17 -0.47 -10.34
C VAL A 304 -7.65 -0.48 -9.96
N GLN A 305 -8.49 -0.85 -10.93
CA GLN A 305 -9.92 -0.99 -10.71
C GLN A 305 -10.19 -1.95 -9.53
N PRO A 306 -11.13 -1.61 -8.62
CA PRO A 306 -11.57 -2.59 -7.64
C PRO A 306 -12.11 -3.84 -8.37
N PRO A 307 -11.85 -5.06 -7.88
CA PRO A 307 -12.41 -6.26 -8.47
C PRO A 307 -13.94 -6.18 -8.42
N GLU A 308 -14.57 -6.01 -9.57
CA GLU A 308 -16.02 -6.05 -9.71
C GLU A 308 -16.47 -7.48 -10.03
N PHE A 309 -17.07 -8.14 -9.04
CA PHE A 309 -17.74 -9.41 -9.28
C PHE A 309 -19.06 -9.15 -10.00
N ARG A 310 -19.05 -9.32 -11.32
CA ARG A 310 -20.27 -9.30 -12.15
C ARG A 310 -20.70 -10.74 -12.39
N LEU A 311 -21.92 -11.06 -11.96
CA LEU A 311 -22.55 -12.32 -12.38
C LEU A 311 -22.74 -12.25 -13.91
N GLY A 312 -22.04 -13.12 -14.62
CA GLY A 312 -22.16 -13.25 -16.07
C GLY A 312 -23.47 -13.94 -16.47
N GLU A 313 -23.46 -14.57 -17.64
CA GLU A 313 -24.56 -15.42 -18.07
C GLU A 313 -24.57 -16.72 -17.25
N VAL A 314 -25.71 -17.03 -16.62
CA VAL A 314 -25.90 -18.31 -15.94
C VAL A 314 -26.14 -19.37 -17.01
N GLY A 315 -25.08 -20.06 -17.42
CA GLY A 315 -25.15 -21.18 -18.37
C GLY A 315 -25.42 -22.53 -17.70
N GLY A 316 -25.83 -23.52 -18.48
CA GLY A 316 -26.08 -24.89 -18.03
C GLY A 316 -27.55 -25.29 -18.03
N ASP A 317 -27.82 -26.56 -17.72
CA ASP A 317 -29.18 -27.08 -17.59
C ASP A 317 -29.75 -26.71 -16.22
N LEU A 318 -30.49 -25.59 -16.19
CA LEU A 318 -31.14 -25.10 -14.99
C LEU A 318 -32.33 -25.98 -14.54
N GLU A 319 -32.82 -26.89 -15.38
CA GLU A 319 -33.88 -27.84 -14.98
C GLU A 319 -33.38 -28.82 -13.91
N ILE A 320 -32.07 -29.12 -13.88
CA ILE A 320 -31.44 -29.92 -12.83
C ILE A 320 -31.61 -29.28 -11.43
N LEU A 321 -31.62 -27.94 -11.35
CA LEU A 321 -31.79 -27.22 -10.07
C LEU A 321 -33.22 -27.31 -9.52
N GLY A 322 -34.19 -27.72 -10.36
CA GLY A 322 -35.61 -27.91 -10.01
C GLY A 322 -36.08 -29.36 -9.95
N GLY A 323 -35.32 -30.31 -10.50
CA GLY A 323 -35.77 -31.70 -10.71
C GLY A 323 -35.71 -32.63 -9.49
N THR A 324 -34.86 -32.35 -8.50
CA THR A 324 -34.72 -33.19 -7.30
C THR A 324 -35.69 -32.77 -6.20
N THR A 325 -36.92 -33.29 -6.24
CA THR A 325 -37.93 -33.11 -5.18
C THR A 325 -37.81 -34.13 -4.04
N ALA A 326 -37.08 -35.22 -4.26
CA ALA A 326 -36.79 -36.24 -3.26
C ALA A 326 -35.40 -36.86 -3.49
N GLY A 327 -34.69 -37.15 -2.39
CA GLY A 327 -33.42 -37.86 -2.42
C GLY A 327 -33.57 -39.35 -2.78
N ALA A 328 -32.45 -40.04 -2.93
CA ALA A 328 -32.44 -41.49 -3.14
C ALA A 328 -33.20 -42.21 -2.01
N SER A 329 -33.89 -43.31 -2.34
CA SER A 329 -34.55 -44.13 -1.32
C SER A 329 -33.53 -44.64 -0.29
N PRO A 330 -33.89 -44.74 1.00
CA PRO A 330 -33.00 -45.28 2.01
C PRO A 330 -32.51 -46.68 1.62
N PRO A 331 -31.23 -47.01 1.85
CA PRO A 331 -30.73 -48.36 1.60
C PRO A 331 -31.48 -49.37 2.47
N PRO A 332 -31.69 -50.62 1.99
CA PRO A 332 -32.36 -51.64 2.78
C PRO A 332 -31.48 -52.09 3.97
N GLY A 333 -32.09 -52.26 5.15
CA GLY A 333 -31.40 -52.76 6.35
C GLY A 333 -31.65 -51.92 7.60
N GLU A 334 -30.78 -52.07 8.59
CA GLU A 334 -30.72 -51.21 9.77
C GLU A 334 -30.27 -49.80 9.36
N THR A 335 -30.98 -48.78 9.83
CA THR A 335 -30.72 -47.39 9.47
C THR A 335 -30.39 -46.55 10.69
N VAL A 336 -29.52 -45.56 10.49
CA VAL A 336 -29.19 -44.54 11.49
C VAL A 336 -29.89 -43.25 11.09
N ALA A 337 -30.62 -42.64 12.01
CA ALA A 337 -31.25 -41.34 11.79
C ALA A 337 -30.26 -40.20 12.06
N VAL A 338 -30.17 -39.26 11.12
CA VAL A 338 -29.42 -38.01 11.30
C VAL A 338 -30.41 -36.95 11.77
N ASN A 339 -30.35 -36.59 13.05
CA ASN A 339 -31.32 -35.68 13.68
C ASN A 339 -30.86 -34.22 13.73
N GLY A 340 -29.60 -33.94 13.45
CA GLY A 340 -29.04 -32.59 13.46
C GLY A 340 -27.68 -32.56 12.76
N MET A 341 -27.32 -31.38 12.26
CA MET A 341 -26.10 -31.16 11.49
C MET A 341 -25.59 -29.74 11.75
N GLY A 342 -24.31 -29.60 12.06
CA GLY A 342 -23.59 -28.32 12.05
C GLY A 342 -22.67 -28.30 10.84
N VAL A 343 -22.62 -27.17 10.12
CA VAL A 343 -21.85 -27.03 8.88
C VAL A 343 -21.11 -25.70 8.91
N CYS A 344 -19.82 -25.74 8.62
CA CYS A 344 -19.01 -24.56 8.41
C CYS A 344 -18.09 -24.84 7.22
N LEU A 345 -18.40 -24.22 6.08
CA LEU A 345 -17.72 -24.41 4.80
C LEU A 345 -17.44 -23.05 4.13
N GLY A 346 -16.82 -23.06 2.96
CA GLY A 346 -16.50 -21.84 2.24
C GLY A 346 -17.70 -21.05 1.74
N ALA A 347 -17.43 -19.81 1.31
CA ALA A 347 -18.43 -18.83 0.87
C ALA A 347 -19.46 -18.48 1.97
N ASP A 348 -19.01 -18.17 3.19
CA ASP A 348 -19.85 -17.89 4.38
C ASP A 348 -20.95 -18.96 4.62
N SER A 349 -20.67 -20.23 4.29
CA SER A 349 -21.59 -21.34 4.53
C SER A 349 -21.53 -21.76 6.00
N LYS A 350 -22.06 -20.90 6.87
CA LYS A 350 -22.03 -21.02 8.34
C LYS A 350 -23.12 -21.89 8.95
N ASP A 351 -24.08 -22.33 8.14
CA ASP A 351 -25.12 -23.26 8.54
C ASP A 351 -25.60 -24.09 7.34
N TYR A 352 -26.46 -25.07 7.62
CA TYR A 352 -26.97 -25.97 6.58
C TYR A 352 -27.83 -25.25 5.52
N VAL A 353 -28.47 -24.12 5.86
CA VAL A 353 -29.30 -23.33 4.94
C VAL A 353 -28.42 -22.56 3.97
N CYS A 354 -27.41 -21.85 4.48
CA CYS A 354 -26.39 -21.16 3.68
C CYS A 354 -25.68 -22.14 2.75
N TYR A 355 -25.25 -23.30 3.28
CA TYR A 355 -24.66 -24.36 2.48
C TYR A 355 -25.61 -24.86 1.38
N TRP A 356 -26.87 -25.13 1.71
CA TRP A 356 -27.86 -25.60 0.75
C TRP A 356 -28.12 -24.57 -0.37
N LEU A 357 -28.20 -23.28 -0.03
CA LEU A 357 -28.37 -22.21 -1.02
C LEU A 357 -27.13 -22.06 -1.92
N MET A 358 -25.93 -22.13 -1.34
CA MET A 358 -24.66 -22.09 -2.06
C MET A 358 -24.56 -23.25 -3.06
N PHE A 359 -24.80 -24.48 -2.60
CA PHE A 359 -24.67 -25.67 -3.43
C PHE A 359 -25.84 -25.84 -4.42
N ASN A 360 -27.09 -25.86 -3.93
CA ASN A 360 -28.25 -26.24 -4.74
C ASN A 360 -28.78 -25.10 -5.62
N LYS A 361 -28.68 -23.84 -5.20
CA LYS A 361 -29.29 -22.72 -5.93
C LYS A 361 -28.31 -21.91 -6.75
N SER A 362 -27.07 -21.80 -6.29
CA SER A 362 -26.05 -21.01 -6.99
C SER A 362 -25.00 -21.86 -7.71
N GLY A 363 -24.85 -23.15 -7.38
CA GLY A 363 -23.80 -24.00 -7.97
C GLY A 363 -22.41 -23.39 -7.77
N GLY A 364 -22.20 -22.71 -6.65
CA GLY A 364 -21.08 -21.80 -6.45
C GLY A 364 -19.74 -22.51 -6.37
N ASP A 365 -18.74 -21.95 -7.06
CA ASP A 365 -17.33 -22.26 -6.80
C ASP A 365 -16.88 -21.48 -5.55
N THR A 366 -16.49 -22.19 -4.50
CA THR A 366 -16.06 -21.58 -3.23
C THR A 366 -14.56 -21.36 -3.15
N PHE A 367 -13.81 -21.69 -4.21
CA PHE A 367 -12.37 -21.48 -4.24
C PHE A 367 -12.08 -20.00 -4.50
N VAL A 368 -11.34 -19.39 -3.58
CA VAL A 368 -10.90 -18.00 -3.69
C VAL A 368 -9.38 -17.96 -3.69
N GLU A 369 -8.82 -16.87 -4.22
CA GLU A 369 -7.40 -16.61 -4.03
C GLU A 369 -7.09 -16.52 -2.53
N ILE A 370 -5.99 -17.14 -2.11
CA ILE A 370 -5.58 -17.23 -0.71
C ILE A 370 -5.56 -15.82 -0.10
N PRO A 371 -6.36 -15.55 0.96
CA PRO A 371 -6.43 -14.21 1.52
C PRO A 371 -5.10 -13.75 2.12
N MET A 372 -4.72 -12.49 1.88
CA MET A 372 -3.50 -11.89 2.44
C MET A 372 -3.41 -12.00 3.98
N MET A 373 -4.55 -11.99 4.68
CA MET A 373 -4.60 -12.17 6.13
C MET A 373 -4.18 -13.58 6.60
N ARG A 374 -4.09 -14.56 5.69
CA ARG A 374 -3.53 -15.89 5.97
C ARG A 374 -2.02 -15.85 5.80
N TRP A 375 -1.57 -15.55 4.59
CA TRP A 375 -0.17 -15.30 4.23
C TRP A 375 -0.13 -14.66 2.82
N ASP A 376 1.01 -14.07 2.45
CA ASP A 376 1.22 -13.53 1.10
C ASP A 376 1.52 -14.65 0.10
N ILE A 377 0.48 -15.18 -0.56
CA ILE A 377 0.61 -16.28 -1.51
C ILE A 377 1.52 -15.96 -2.71
N ASN A 378 1.73 -14.69 -3.06
CA ASN A 378 2.57 -14.33 -4.20
C ASN A 378 4.03 -14.67 -3.96
N SER A 379 4.47 -14.70 -2.69
CA SER A 379 5.82 -15.11 -2.30
C SER A 379 6.04 -16.63 -2.36
N TYR A 380 4.97 -17.41 -2.53
CA TYR A 380 5.00 -18.88 -2.41
C TYR A 380 4.37 -19.61 -3.60
N CYS A 381 4.06 -18.92 -4.71
CA CYS A 381 3.30 -19.51 -5.81
C CYS A 381 3.91 -19.25 -7.20
N LEU A 382 4.19 -20.33 -7.94
CA LEU A 382 4.60 -20.32 -9.35
C LEU A 382 3.52 -21.00 -10.20
N THR A 383 2.64 -20.20 -10.79
CA THR A 383 1.42 -20.69 -11.46
C THR A 383 1.62 -21.24 -12.87
N TYR A 384 2.76 -20.94 -13.51
CA TYR A 384 3.01 -21.27 -14.92
C TYR A 384 3.68 -22.64 -15.14
N ASP A 385 4.29 -23.22 -14.10
CA ASP A 385 4.93 -24.53 -14.20
C ASP A 385 4.87 -25.31 -12.88
N MET A 386 3.98 -26.29 -12.84
CA MET A 386 3.80 -27.19 -11.69
C MET A 386 5.10 -27.94 -11.33
N GLN A 387 5.89 -28.34 -12.33
CA GLN A 387 7.08 -29.14 -12.07
C GLN A 387 8.17 -28.28 -11.42
N THR A 388 8.40 -27.07 -11.94
CA THR A 388 9.34 -26.11 -11.33
C THR A 388 8.86 -25.67 -9.94
N ALA A 389 7.57 -25.39 -9.76
CA ALA A 389 7.01 -25.06 -8.45
C ALA A 389 7.33 -26.14 -7.40
N GLN A 390 7.04 -27.40 -7.72
CA GLN A 390 7.31 -28.53 -6.83
C GLN A 390 8.80 -28.72 -6.54
N MET A 391 9.67 -28.54 -7.54
CA MET A 391 11.13 -28.66 -7.36
C MET A 391 11.70 -27.58 -6.43
N ASN A 392 11.08 -26.40 -6.40
CA ASN A 392 11.48 -25.26 -5.56
C ASN A 392 10.74 -25.20 -4.21
N GLY A 393 9.89 -26.19 -3.89
CA GLY A 393 9.09 -26.18 -2.66
C GLY A 393 7.97 -25.13 -2.63
N MET A 394 7.56 -24.63 -3.80
CA MET A 394 6.52 -23.63 -3.97
C MET A 394 5.18 -24.26 -4.36
N SER A 395 4.09 -23.53 -4.12
CA SER A 395 2.77 -23.91 -4.60
C SER A 395 2.65 -23.64 -6.11
N TYR A 396 1.86 -24.46 -6.81
CA TYR A 396 1.44 -24.21 -8.19
C TYR A 396 -0.01 -23.70 -8.28
N THR A 397 -0.68 -23.57 -7.14
CA THR A 397 -2.04 -23.01 -7.03
C THR A 397 -2.07 -21.90 -5.99
N LYS A 398 -2.81 -20.84 -6.32
CA LYS A 398 -3.11 -19.74 -5.39
C LYS A 398 -4.57 -19.71 -4.95
N HIS A 399 -5.37 -20.68 -5.36
CA HIS A 399 -6.80 -20.77 -5.03
C HIS A 399 -7.08 -21.95 -4.10
N GLN A 400 -7.87 -21.70 -3.05
CA GLN A 400 -8.30 -22.70 -2.07
C GLN A 400 -9.66 -22.30 -1.47
N GLY A 401 -10.42 -23.28 -0.95
CA GLY A 401 -11.62 -23.01 -0.16
C GLY A 401 -11.25 -22.61 1.26
N PHE A 402 -11.81 -21.48 1.73
CA PHE A 402 -11.58 -20.94 3.07
C PHE A 402 -12.86 -20.90 3.89
N VAL A 403 -12.74 -21.23 5.17
CA VAL A 403 -13.76 -20.93 6.18
C VAL A 403 -13.47 -19.55 6.76
N ASP A 404 -14.50 -18.71 6.81
CA ASP A 404 -14.44 -17.37 7.40
C ASP A 404 -14.42 -17.43 8.93
N GLY A 405 -13.65 -16.56 9.57
CA GLY A 405 -13.61 -16.44 11.03
C GLY A 405 -13.11 -17.70 11.74
N ILE A 406 -12.11 -18.38 11.17
CA ILE A 406 -11.52 -19.58 11.77
C ILE A 406 -10.83 -19.27 13.11
N GLU A 407 -10.39 -18.02 13.25
CA GLU A 407 -9.75 -17.44 14.42
C GLU A 407 -10.73 -17.13 15.55
N TYR A 408 -12.03 -17.00 15.26
CA TYR A 408 -13.07 -16.68 16.24
C TYR A 408 -13.50 -17.91 17.03
N PHE A 409 -13.72 -17.71 18.33
CA PHE A 409 -14.21 -18.73 19.24
C PHE A 409 -14.80 -18.14 20.53
N ASP A 410 -16.01 -18.56 20.92
CA ASP A 410 -16.62 -18.18 22.19
C ASP A 410 -16.08 -19.04 23.35
N ALA A 411 -14.87 -18.73 23.79
CA ALA A 411 -14.19 -19.48 24.87
C ALA A 411 -15.03 -19.55 26.15
N LYS A 412 -15.70 -18.44 26.50
CA LYS A 412 -16.52 -18.35 27.72
C LYS A 412 -17.72 -19.28 27.67
N PHE A 413 -18.37 -19.41 26.51
CA PHE A 413 -19.49 -20.32 26.33
C PHE A 413 -19.10 -21.78 26.62
N PHE A 414 -17.90 -22.20 26.18
CA PHE A 414 -17.37 -23.54 26.40
C PHE A 414 -16.65 -23.73 27.75
N GLY A 415 -16.59 -22.69 28.58
CA GLY A 415 -15.90 -22.74 29.88
C GLY A 415 -14.38 -22.83 29.77
N ILE A 416 -13.83 -22.37 28.65
CA ILE A 416 -12.40 -22.36 28.32
C ILE A 416 -11.85 -20.96 28.59
N SER A 417 -10.63 -20.88 29.12
CA SER A 417 -9.97 -19.58 29.36
C SER A 417 -9.47 -18.95 28.05
N ASN A 418 -9.38 -17.62 27.97
CA ASN A 418 -8.85 -16.95 26.77
C ASN A 418 -7.41 -17.38 26.44
N ALA A 419 -6.58 -17.63 27.47
CA ALA A 419 -5.20 -18.09 27.29
C ALA A 419 -5.14 -19.49 26.67
N GLU A 420 -6.02 -20.38 27.12
CA GLU A 420 -6.16 -21.72 26.55
C GLU A 420 -6.71 -21.67 25.13
N ALA A 421 -7.77 -20.89 24.90
CA ALA A 421 -8.36 -20.71 23.58
C ALA A 421 -7.37 -20.17 22.53
N GLY A 422 -6.45 -19.28 22.92
CA GLY A 422 -5.39 -18.78 22.03
C GLY A 422 -4.39 -19.86 21.60
N ALA A 423 -4.13 -20.84 22.46
CA ALA A 423 -3.25 -21.98 22.15
C ALA A 423 -3.98 -23.14 21.44
N MET A 424 -5.32 -23.15 21.44
CA MET A 424 -6.11 -24.20 20.80
C MET A 424 -6.03 -24.14 19.28
N ASP A 425 -5.78 -25.30 18.67
CA ASP A 425 -5.93 -25.50 17.24
C ASP A 425 -7.35 -25.05 16.79
N PRO A 426 -7.45 -24.19 15.76
CA PRO A 426 -8.72 -23.75 15.21
C PRO A 426 -9.67 -24.91 14.83
N ASN A 427 -9.15 -26.06 14.41
CA ASN A 427 -9.95 -27.25 14.11
C ASN A 427 -10.68 -27.78 15.35
N GLN A 428 -10.06 -27.73 16.53
CA GLN A 428 -10.70 -28.13 17.78
C GLN A 428 -11.80 -27.15 18.17
N ARG A 429 -11.54 -25.84 18.02
CA ARG A 429 -12.50 -24.78 18.28
C ARG A 429 -13.75 -24.93 17.41
N LYS A 430 -13.58 -25.12 16.09
CA LYS A 430 -14.72 -25.38 15.19
C LYS A 430 -15.41 -26.71 15.43
N CYS A 431 -14.69 -27.75 15.83
CA CYS A 431 -15.32 -29.01 16.22
C CYS A 431 -16.29 -28.81 17.40
N LEU A 432 -15.93 -27.97 18.39
CA LEU A 432 -16.80 -27.66 19.53
C LEU A 432 -18.05 -26.88 19.11
N GLU A 433 -17.88 -25.82 18.32
CA GLU A 433 -18.99 -24.99 17.80
C GLU A 433 -19.96 -25.83 16.96
N ASN A 434 -19.46 -26.54 15.95
CA ASN A 434 -20.29 -27.33 15.06
C ASN A 434 -21.00 -28.49 15.78
N THR A 435 -20.34 -29.09 16.78
CA THR A 435 -20.96 -30.15 17.59
C THR A 435 -22.11 -29.59 18.43
N TYR A 436 -21.92 -28.41 19.02
CA TYR A 436 -22.99 -27.75 19.76
C TYR A 436 -24.19 -27.43 18.88
N GLU A 437 -23.96 -26.88 17.68
CA GLU A 437 -25.02 -26.58 16.71
C GLU A 437 -25.76 -27.84 16.25
N ALA A 438 -25.04 -28.92 15.95
CA ALA A 438 -25.64 -30.19 15.56
C ALA A 438 -26.53 -30.77 16.67
N LEU A 439 -26.07 -30.71 17.91
CA LEU A 439 -26.85 -31.16 19.07
C LEU A 439 -28.10 -30.27 19.28
N ALA A 440 -27.94 -28.95 19.20
CA ALA A 440 -29.04 -28.00 19.35
C ALA A 440 -30.11 -28.21 18.27
N MET A 441 -29.71 -28.41 17.02
CA MET A 441 -30.61 -28.75 15.91
C MET A 441 -31.34 -30.08 16.16
N GLY A 442 -30.65 -31.06 16.75
CA GLY A 442 -31.23 -32.33 17.19
C GLY A 442 -32.16 -32.23 18.40
N GLY A 443 -32.40 -31.02 18.92
CA GLY A 443 -33.25 -30.79 20.09
C GLY A 443 -32.56 -31.11 21.43
N HIS A 444 -31.24 -31.24 21.44
CA HIS A 444 -30.46 -31.44 22.65
C HIS A 444 -29.87 -30.13 23.13
N ASP A 445 -30.24 -29.70 24.34
CA ASP A 445 -29.57 -28.58 25.01
C ASP A 445 -28.50 -29.06 26.00
N LEU A 446 -27.48 -28.22 26.20
CA LEU A 446 -26.34 -28.54 27.04
C LEU A 446 -26.73 -28.80 28.51
N LYS A 447 -27.71 -28.06 29.05
CA LYS A 447 -28.14 -28.19 30.46
C LYS A 447 -28.84 -29.53 30.68
N THR A 448 -29.63 -29.98 29.72
CA THR A 448 -30.33 -31.26 29.75
C THR A 448 -29.33 -32.41 29.66
N LEU A 449 -28.35 -32.34 28.76
CA LEU A 449 -27.30 -33.37 28.66
C LEU A 449 -26.42 -33.44 29.92
N GLN A 450 -26.15 -32.31 30.58
CA GLN A 450 -25.41 -32.28 31.84
C GLN A 450 -26.19 -32.87 33.02
N ARG A 451 -27.52 -32.66 33.05
CA ARG A 451 -28.40 -33.20 34.10
C ARG A 451 -28.70 -34.68 33.91
N GLU A 452 -28.85 -35.10 32.65
CA GLU A 452 -29.15 -36.48 32.28
C GLU A 452 -28.09 -37.00 31.30
N PRO A 453 -26.99 -37.59 31.82
CA PRO A 453 -25.95 -38.15 30.99
C PRO A 453 -26.52 -39.20 30.03
N LYS A 454 -26.29 -39.00 28.74
CA LYS A 454 -26.60 -39.98 27.70
C LYS A 454 -25.31 -40.70 27.30
N HIS A 455 -25.44 -41.95 26.87
CA HIS A 455 -24.33 -42.70 26.29
C HIS A 455 -24.10 -42.24 24.85
N ILE A 456 -23.36 -41.13 24.68
CA ILE A 456 -23.05 -40.53 23.38
C ILE A 456 -21.62 -40.90 22.99
N GLY A 457 -21.47 -41.58 21.85
CA GLY A 457 -20.15 -41.77 21.23
C GLY A 457 -19.77 -40.53 20.42
N CYS A 458 -18.51 -40.11 20.51
CA CYS A 458 -17.96 -39.04 19.69
C CYS A 458 -16.91 -39.62 18.73
N PHE A 459 -17.10 -39.41 17.44
CA PHE A 459 -16.22 -39.90 16.39
C PHE A 459 -15.84 -38.70 15.50
N VAL A 460 -14.56 -38.35 15.49
CA VAL A 460 -14.05 -37.17 14.79
C VAL A 460 -12.98 -37.61 13.79
N GLY A 461 -13.13 -37.17 12.53
CA GLY A 461 -12.08 -37.26 11.53
C GLY A 461 -11.24 -35.99 11.56
N ILE A 462 -9.98 -36.09 11.97
CA ILE A 462 -9.02 -34.99 11.97
C ILE A 462 -7.67 -35.53 11.50
N SER A 463 -7.00 -34.80 10.60
CA SER A 463 -5.71 -35.21 10.03
C SER A 463 -4.73 -34.04 10.02
N GLY A 464 -3.63 -34.19 10.75
CA GLY A 464 -2.59 -33.15 10.85
C GLY A 464 -3.05 -31.89 11.60
N SER A 465 -2.09 -31.05 11.96
CA SER A 465 -2.29 -29.67 12.41
C SER A 465 -1.00 -28.90 12.18
N GLU A 466 -1.11 -27.68 11.66
CA GLU A 466 0.01 -26.77 11.45
C GLU A 466 0.01 -25.62 12.49
N TRP A 467 -0.91 -25.63 13.44
CA TRP A 467 -1.11 -24.52 14.39
C TRP A 467 -0.06 -24.44 15.50
N GLY A 468 0.53 -25.58 15.88
CA GLY A 468 1.50 -25.69 16.98
C GLY A 468 2.92 -26.08 16.55
N ALA A 469 3.23 -25.96 15.26
CA ALA A 469 4.53 -26.29 14.68
C ALA A 469 5.53 -25.13 14.80
#